data_AF-A0AAQ0KBV4-F1
#
_entry.id   AF-A0AAQ0KBV4-F1
#
_cell.length_a   1.000
_cell.length_b   1.000
_cell.length_c   1.000
_cell.angle_alpha   90.00
_cell.angle_beta   90.00
_cell.angle_gamma   90.00
#
_symmetry.space_group_name_H-M   'P 1'
#
loop_
_entity.id
_entity.type
_entity.pdbx_description
1 polymer ?
#
loop_
_entity_poly.entity_id
_entity_poly.type
_entity_poly.pdbx_seq_one_letter_code
_entity_poly.pdbx_strand_id
1 'polypeptide(L)' 'MNNQISRNKQPGTRLLYSNDGLLFITTDHYKSFKEIGKWK' A
#
# COMPACT_ATOMS: atom_id res chain seq x y z
N MET A 1 -14.72 -21.50 -13.13
CA MET A 1 -13.73 -20.67 -12.41
C MET A 1 -14.07 -19.21 -12.67
N ASN A 2 -14.57 -18.48 -11.68
CA ASN A 2 -15.02 -17.10 -11.85
C ASN A 2 -13.86 -16.15 -11.49
N ASN A 3 -13.18 -15.62 -12.50
CA ASN A 3 -11.97 -14.80 -12.34
C ASN A 3 -12.34 -13.33 -12.00
N GLN A 4 -13.00 -13.12 -10.85
CA GLN A 4 -13.51 -11.80 -10.43
C GLN A 4 -12.48 -10.91 -9.71
N ILE A 5 -11.18 -11.08 -9.94
CA ILE A 5 -10.18 -10.11 -9.46
C ILE A 5 -10.00 -9.06 -10.56
N SER A 6 -10.83 -8.03 -10.56
CA SER A 6 -10.57 -6.83 -11.38
C SER A 6 -9.52 -5.97 -10.68
N ARG A 7 -8.75 -5.15 -11.42
CA ARG A 7 -7.76 -4.21 -10.85
C ARG A 7 -8.32 -3.33 -9.74
N ASN A 8 -9.61 -3.02 -9.80
CA ASN A 8 -10.32 -2.21 -8.80
C ASN A 8 -10.68 -2.98 -7.52
N LYS A 9 -10.61 -4.31 -7.55
CA LYS A 9 -10.93 -5.22 -6.45
C LYS A 9 -9.70 -5.95 -5.88
N GLN A 10 -8.50 -5.46 -6.17
CA GLN A 10 -7.28 -6.02 -5.58
C GLN A 10 -7.04 -5.42 -4.19
N PRO A 11 -7.02 -6.23 -3.11
CA PRO A 11 -6.49 -5.83 -1.80
C PRO A 11 -4.94 -5.81 -1.88
N GLY A 12 -4.40 -5.08 -2.84
CA GLY A 12 -2.98 -5.08 -3.15
C GLY A 12 -2.17 -4.30 -2.10
N THR A 13 -0.96 -4.78 -1.85
CA THR A 13 0.03 -4.07 -1.03
C THR A 13 0.56 -2.86 -1.78
N ARG A 14 0.67 -1.72 -1.09
CA ARG A 14 1.19 -0.47 -1.66
C ARG A 14 2.26 0.12 -0.75
N LEU A 15 3.36 0.57 -1.36
CA LEU A 15 4.39 1.39 -0.72
C LEU A 15 4.03 2.86 -0.89
N LEU A 16 4.08 3.63 0.19
CA LEU A 16 3.89 5.08 0.21
C LEU A 16 5.16 5.75 0.71
N TYR A 17 5.45 6.92 0.16
CA TYR A 17 6.55 7.75 0.59
C TYR A 17 6.14 9.22 0.61
N SER A 18 6.77 9.99 1.49
CA SER A 18 6.59 11.44 1.59
C SER A 18 7.83 12.19 1.14
N ASN A 19 7.67 13.48 0.86
CA ASN A 19 8.77 14.34 0.37
C ASN A 19 9.88 14.54 1.43
N ASP A 20 9.54 14.43 2.71
CA ASP A 20 10.47 14.45 3.85
C ASP A 20 11.09 13.07 4.15
N GLY A 21 10.83 12.06 3.31
CA GLY A 21 11.56 10.80 3.32
C GLY A 21 10.95 9.68 4.14
N LEU A 22 9.73 9.84 4.68
CA LEU A 22 9.05 8.77 5.40
C LEU A 22 8.59 7.67 4.45
N LEU A 23 8.60 6.42 4.93
CA LEU A 23 8.14 5.24 4.19
C LEU A 23 7.08 4.47 4.96
N PHE A 24 6.00 4.10 4.27
CA PHE A 24 4.88 3.33 4.82
C PHE A 24 4.42 2.23 3.88
N ILE A 25 3.87 1.16 4.44
CA ILE A 25 3.17 0.11 3.68
C ILE A 25 1.72 0.04 4.12
N THR A 26 0.82 -0.12 3.15
CA THR A 26 -0.57 -0.54 3.38
C THR A 26 -0.82 -1.87 2.67
N THR A 27 -1.52 -2.78 3.32
CA THR A 27 -1.94 -4.08 2.75
C THR A 27 -3.45 -4.17 2.54
N ASP A 28 -4.19 -3.13 2.95
CA ASP A 28 -5.64 -3.10 3.01
C ASP A 28 -6.25 -1.93 2.24
N HIS A 29 -5.53 -1.45 1.23
CA HIS A 29 -5.97 -0.40 0.33
C HIS A 29 -6.20 0.94 1.04
N TYR A 30 -5.16 1.42 1.74
CA TYR A 30 -5.10 2.72 2.43
C TYR A 30 -5.97 2.85 3.68
N LYS A 31 -6.46 1.73 4.25
CA LYS A 31 -7.22 1.78 5.51
C LYS A 31 -6.30 1.81 6.72
N SER A 32 -5.19 1.10 6.67
CA SER A 32 -4.14 1.13 7.68
C SER A 32 -2.76 1.30 7.06
N PHE A 33 -1.85 1.82 7.87
CA PHE A 33 -0.49 2.13 7.49
C PHE A 33 0.48 1.58 8.53
N LYS A 34 1.53 0.92 8.07
CA LYS A 34 2.67 0.52 8.89
C LYS A 34 3.89 1.31 8.44
N GLU A 35 4.47 2.07 9.36
CA GLU A 35 5.76 2.74 9.11
C GLU A 35 6.85 1.68 8.95
N ILE A 36 7.68 1.84 7.93
CA ILE A 36 8.82 0.94 7.68
C ILE A 36 10.16 1.68 7.74
N GLY A 37 10.16 3.00 7.92
CA GLY A 37 11.35 3.79 8.21
C GLY A 37 11.41 5.10 7.43
N LYS A 38 12.62 5.65 7.32
CA LYS A 38 12.95 6.83 6.52
C LYS A 38 14.12 6.51 5.59
N TRP A 39 14.10 7.06 4.37
CA TRP A 39 15.16 6.83 3.39
C TRP A 39 16.07 8.03 3.15
N LYS A 40 15.69 9.20 3.66
CA LYS A 40 16.40 10.46 3.54
C LYS A 40 16.97 10.88 4.89
#